data_AF-A0A093SNK4-F1
#
_entry.id   AF-A0A093SNK4-F1
#
_cell.length_a   1.000
_cell.length_b   1.000
_cell.length_c   1.000
_cell.angle_alpha   90.00
_cell.angle_beta   90.00
_cell.angle_gamma   90.00
#
_symmetry.space_group_name_H-M   'P 1'
#
loop_
_entity.id
_entity.type
_entity.pdbx_description
1 polymer ?
#
loop_
_entity_poly.entity_id
_entity_poly.type
_entity_poly.pdbx_seq_one_letter_code
_entity_poly.pdbx_strand_id
1 'polypeptide(L)'
;RRVLEKVFDEVILVNILDSGDSAHLALMKRPELGVTLTKLHCWELTQFTKCVFMDADTMVLSNIDELFEREELSAAPDPGWPDCFNSGVFVYRPSIETYNQLLQFATEKGSFDGADQGLLNTFFSSWATTDMSKHLPFIYNLSSTSVYSYLPAFKAFGASTKVVHFLGSTKPWNYTYDSRTKSIKGNMDDPKIVHPEFLNMWWDTYIADVLPLLEQHGIVKETTTGVNMLSGLVYTLAFSCGFCREAEVTEAVSHLSVSPVLPTESSEERKERWEQGQADYMGVDSFDNIKKKLDTYLQ
;
A
#
# COMPACT_ATOMS: atom_id res chain seq x y z
N ARG A 1 -14.50 9.72 -13.60
CA ARG A 1 -14.07 9.72 -15.02
C ARG A 1 -13.93 11.13 -15.59
N ARG A 2 -15.01 11.92 -15.77
CA ARG A 2 -14.91 13.28 -16.38
C ARG A 2 -13.90 14.22 -15.71
N VAL A 3 -13.77 14.15 -14.40
CA VAL A 3 -12.74 14.94 -13.67
C VAL A 3 -11.33 14.42 -13.93
N LEU A 4 -11.15 13.11 -14.09
CA LEU A 4 -9.85 12.54 -14.48
C LEU A 4 -9.42 13.03 -15.86
N GLU A 5 -10.36 13.14 -16.80
CA GLU A 5 -10.13 13.67 -18.17
C GLU A 5 -9.76 15.17 -18.17
N LYS A 6 -9.81 15.86 -17.02
CA LYS A 6 -9.29 17.23 -16.85
C LYS A 6 -7.86 17.29 -16.32
N VAL A 7 -7.38 16.18 -15.75
CA VAL A 7 -6.08 16.09 -15.07
C VAL A 7 -5.10 15.24 -15.87
N PHE A 8 -5.57 14.16 -16.49
CA PHE A 8 -4.78 13.24 -17.29
C PHE A 8 -5.04 13.46 -18.78
N ASP A 9 -3.97 13.35 -19.59
CA ASP A 9 -4.06 13.42 -21.05
C ASP A 9 -4.86 12.25 -21.65
N GLU A 10 -4.67 11.05 -21.08
CA GLU A 10 -5.38 9.83 -21.48
C GLU A 10 -6.03 9.13 -20.28
N VAL A 11 -7.31 8.78 -20.40
CA VAL A 11 -8.06 8.01 -19.39
C VAL A 11 -8.55 6.71 -20.02
N ILE A 12 -7.87 5.63 -19.69
CA ILE A 12 -8.08 4.31 -20.29
C ILE A 12 -8.98 3.48 -19.38
N LEU A 13 -10.06 2.96 -19.96
CA LEU A 13 -10.96 2.06 -19.25
C LEU A 13 -10.44 0.63 -19.40
N VAL A 14 -10.12 0.00 -18.28
CA VAL A 14 -9.77 -1.42 -18.20
C VAL A 14 -10.98 -2.17 -17.65
N ASN A 15 -11.42 -3.23 -18.33
CA ASN A 15 -12.59 -4.03 -17.91
C ASN A 15 -12.26 -5.52 -17.85
N ILE A 16 -11.76 -5.97 -16.71
CA ILE A 16 -11.35 -7.38 -16.49
C ILE A 16 -12.55 -8.34 -16.41
N LEU A 17 -13.77 -7.81 -16.29
CA LEU A 17 -15.00 -8.60 -16.29
C LEU A 17 -15.57 -8.82 -17.70
N ASP A 18 -14.89 -8.31 -18.75
CA ASP A 18 -15.23 -8.63 -20.13
C ASP A 18 -14.79 -10.07 -20.46
N SER A 19 -15.73 -10.91 -20.90
CA SER A 19 -15.51 -12.35 -21.10
C SER A 19 -14.56 -12.67 -22.26
N GLY A 20 -14.22 -11.68 -23.09
CA GLY A 20 -13.22 -11.78 -24.14
C GLY A 20 -11.78 -11.46 -23.71
N ASP A 21 -11.57 -10.99 -22.48
CA ASP A 21 -10.26 -10.58 -21.98
C ASP A 21 -9.45 -11.80 -21.50
N SER A 22 -8.21 -11.94 -21.95
CA SER A 22 -7.30 -12.95 -21.41
C SER A 22 -7.09 -12.78 -19.89
N ALA A 23 -7.16 -11.55 -19.37
CA ALA A 23 -7.15 -11.26 -17.95
C ALA A 23 -8.38 -11.80 -17.23
N HIS A 24 -9.55 -11.83 -17.88
CA HIS A 24 -10.74 -12.46 -17.34
C HIS A 24 -10.56 -13.96 -17.13
N LEU A 25 -9.93 -14.65 -18.08
CA LEU A 25 -9.65 -16.10 -17.95
C LEU A 25 -8.64 -16.39 -16.83
N ALA A 26 -7.62 -15.55 -16.67
CA ALA A 26 -6.71 -15.65 -15.53
C ALA A 26 -7.43 -15.37 -14.20
N LEU A 27 -8.30 -14.35 -14.18
CA LEU A 27 -9.12 -14.00 -13.02
C LEU A 27 -10.06 -15.14 -12.62
N MET A 28 -10.67 -15.83 -13.58
CA MET A 28 -11.53 -16.99 -13.32
C MET A 28 -10.77 -18.16 -12.68
N LYS A 29 -9.47 -18.31 -12.99
CA LYS A 29 -8.62 -19.31 -12.33
C LYS A 29 -8.12 -18.84 -10.95
N ARG A 30 -7.96 -17.53 -10.75
CA ARG A 30 -7.39 -16.89 -9.56
C ARG A 30 -8.14 -15.60 -9.20
N PRO A 31 -9.35 -15.71 -8.61
CA PRO A 31 -10.20 -14.56 -8.34
C PRO A 31 -9.58 -13.55 -7.36
N GLU A 32 -8.63 -13.99 -6.53
CA GLU A 32 -7.90 -13.14 -5.60
C GLU A 32 -7.01 -12.09 -6.29
N LEU A 33 -6.66 -12.29 -7.57
CA LEU A 33 -5.74 -11.42 -8.32
C LEU A 33 -6.44 -10.28 -9.07
N GLY A 34 -7.72 -10.00 -8.86
CA GLY A 34 -8.47 -9.00 -9.66
C GLY A 34 -7.81 -7.62 -9.77
N VAL A 35 -7.40 -7.04 -8.65
CA VAL A 35 -6.73 -5.73 -8.65
C VAL A 35 -5.34 -5.82 -9.30
N THR A 36 -4.59 -6.89 -8.99
CA THR A 36 -3.29 -7.19 -9.59
C THR A 36 -3.36 -7.23 -11.11
N LEU A 37 -4.33 -7.96 -11.67
CA LEU A 37 -4.50 -8.10 -13.10
C LEU A 37 -4.86 -6.77 -13.76
N THR A 38 -5.58 -5.88 -13.06
CA THR A 38 -5.90 -4.52 -13.57
C THR A 38 -4.61 -3.74 -13.83
N LYS A 39 -3.68 -3.81 -12.88
CA LYS A 39 -2.40 -3.08 -12.92
C LYS A 39 -1.52 -3.54 -14.08
N LEU A 40 -1.55 -4.83 -14.44
CA LEU A 40 -0.75 -5.37 -15.54
C LEU A 40 -1.09 -4.78 -16.90
N HIS A 41 -2.32 -4.29 -17.10
CA HIS A 41 -2.72 -3.61 -18.36
C HIS A 41 -1.88 -2.35 -18.65
N CYS A 42 -1.10 -1.84 -17.68
CA CYS A 42 -0.13 -0.79 -17.97
C CYS A 42 0.91 -1.21 -19.02
N TRP A 43 1.25 -2.51 -19.12
CA TRP A 43 2.13 -3.02 -20.18
C TRP A 43 1.48 -3.03 -21.57
N GLU A 44 0.16 -2.89 -21.70
CA GLU A 44 -0.50 -2.81 -23.00
C GLU A 44 -0.43 -1.42 -23.65
N LEU A 45 0.04 -0.41 -22.91
CA LEU A 45 0.09 1.00 -23.31
C LEU A 45 1.21 1.30 -24.34
N THR A 46 1.21 0.54 -25.43
CA THR A 46 2.25 0.53 -26.48
C THR A 46 2.30 1.81 -27.33
N GLN A 47 1.40 2.76 -27.11
CA GLN A 47 1.56 4.13 -27.60
C GLN A 47 2.75 4.86 -26.94
N PHE A 48 3.21 4.39 -25.78
CA PHE A 48 4.38 4.92 -25.08
C PHE A 48 5.59 3.98 -25.21
N THR A 49 6.78 4.55 -25.34
CA THR A 49 8.03 3.78 -25.42
C THR A 49 8.59 3.38 -24.06
N LYS A 50 8.24 4.13 -23.01
CA LYS A 50 8.68 3.93 -21.62
C LYS A 50 7.71 4.68 -20.71
N CYS A 51 7.41 4.10 -19.56
CA CYS A 51 6.49 4.67 -18.59
C CYS A 51 7.08 4.55 -17.17
N VAL A 52 6.66 5.47 -16.30
CA VAL A 52 6.80 5.32 -14.85
C VAL A 52 5.42 5.01 -14.31
N PHE A 53 5.24 3.81 -13.77
CA PHE A 53 4.02 3.47 -13.05
C PHE A 53 4.10 4.07 -11.64
N MET A 54 2.98 4.60 -11.15
CA MET A 54 2.82 5.10 -9.79
C MET A 54 1.46 4.68 -9.23
N ASP A 55 1.42 4.09 -8.04
CA ASP A 55 0.16 3.79 -7.36
C ASP A 55 -0.58 5.10 -7.01
N ALA A 56 -1.92 5.05 -6.96
CA ALA A 56 -2.77 6.22 -6.76
C ALA A 56 -2.67 6.86 -5.36
N ASP A 57 -2.03 6.18 -4.42
CA ASP A 57 -1.68 6.64 -3.08
C ASP A 57 -0.20 7.04 -2.95
N THR A 58 0.41 7.43 -4.06
CA THR A 58 1.69 8.15 -4.08
C THR A 58 1.49 9.65 -4.28
N MET A 59 2.46 10.45 -3.87
CA MET A 59 2.50 11.90 -4.08
C MET A 59 3.90 12.37 -4.43
N VAL A 60 4.01 13.08 -5.55
CA VAL A 60 5.25 13.70 -6.03
C VAL A 60 5.49 15.03 -5.30
N LEU A 61 6.67 15.19 -4.73
CA LEU A 61 7.11 16.40 -4.01
C LEU A 61 8.03 17.30 -4.86
N SER A 62 8.66 16.73 -5.88
CA SER A 62 9.58 17.43 -6.79
C SER A 62 9.69 16.70 -8.11
N ASN A 63 10.26 17.33 -9.15
CA ASN A 63 10.46 16.70 -10.46
C ASN A 63 11.14 15.33 -10.35
N ILE A 64 10.61 14.36 -11.11
CA ILE A 64 11.10 12.97 -11.19
C ILE A 64 11.30 12.50 -12.64
N ASP A 65 11.30 13.39 -13.63
CA ASP A 65 11.43 13.02 -15.06
C ASP A 65 12.74 12.29 -15.37
N GLU A 66 13.79 12.47 -14.57
CA GLU A 66 15.02 11.70 -14.68
C GLU A 66 14.82 10.18 -14.48
N LEU A 67 13.68 9.73 -13.94
CA LEU A 67 13.32 8.31 -13.93
C LEU A 67 13.19 7.72 -15.33
N PHE A 68 12.88 8.51 -16.36
CA PHE A 68 12.83 8.04 -17.75
C PHE A 68 14.21 7.69 -18.32
N GLU A 69 15.31 8.06 -17.65
CA GLU A 69 16.66 7.61 -17.99
C GLU A 69 16.91 6.14 -17.59
N ARG A 70 16.07 5.57 -16.72
CA ARG A 70 16.19 4.20 -16.20
C ARG A 70 15.59 3.16 -17.16
N GLU A 71 15.96 1.90 -16.96
CA GLU A 71 15.53 0.78 -17.81
C GLU A 71 14.58 -0.18 -17.09
N GLU A 72 13.87 -1.02 -17.85
CA GLU A 72 12.97 -2.01 -17.26
C GLU A 72 13.75 -3.16 -16.58
N LEU A 73 13.36 -3.65 -15.41
CA LEU A 73 12.44 -3.07 -14.43
C LEU A 73 13.28 -2.30 -13.40
N SER A 74 13.06 -0.99 -13.25
CA SER A 74 13.71 -0.19 -12.21
C SER A 74 12.70 0.21 -11.15
N ALA A 75 12.98 -0.10 -9.89
CA ALA A 75 12.09 0.18 -8.76
C ALA A 75 12.91 0.43 -7.48
N ALA A 76 12.28 0.99 -6.46
CA ALA A 76 12.90 1.20 -5.16
C ALA A 76 12.74 -0.05 -4.26
N PRO A 77 13.66 -0.31 -3.32
CA PRO A 77 13.54 -1.41 -2.38
C PRO A 77 12.29 -1.28 -1.50
N ASP A 78 11.67 -2.42 -1.19
CA ASP A 78 10.62 -2.51 -0.19
C ASP A 78 11.21 -2.39 1.23
N PRO A 79 10.64 -1.56 2.11
CA PRO A 79 11.15 -1.39 3.47
C PRO A 79 10.95 -2.62 4.36
N GLY A 80 10.00 -3.51 4.04
CA GLY A 80 9.75 -4.73 4.79
C GLY A 80 10.76 -5.83 4.44
N TRP A 81 10.92 -6.12 3.15
CA TRP A 81 11.91 -7.10 2.65
C TRP A 81 12.77 -6.49 1.54
N PRO A 82 13.99 -6.01 1.82
CA PRO A 82 14.75 -5.15 0.89
C PRO A 82 15.30 -5.86 -0.35
N ASP A 83 15.29 -7.20 -0.39
CA ASP A 83 15.57 -7.96 -1.62
C ASP A 83 14.35 -8.03 -2.56
N CYS A 84 13.19 -7.53 -2.12
CA CYS A 84 12.06 -7.23 -2.98
C CYS A 84 12.04 -5.74 -3.29
N PHE A 85 11.62 -5.39 -4.50
CA PHE A 85 11.26 -4.02 -4.81
C PHE A 85 9.81 -3.74 -4.43
N ASN A 86 9.52 -2.50 -4.08
CA ASN A 86 8.16 -2.03 -3.88
C ASN A 86 7.52 -1.71 -5.24
N SER A 87 6.36 -2.30 -5.54
CA SER A 87 5.69 -2.13 -6.84
C SER A 87 4.87 -0.84 -6.96
N GLY A 88 4.93 0.05 -5.96
CA GLY A 88 4.20 1.32 -5.98
C GLY A 88 4.78 2.37 -6.91
N VAL A 89 6.08 2.32 -7.19
CA VAL A 89 6.74 3.15 -8.20
C VAL A 89 7.77 2.32 -8.95
N PHE A 90 7.61 2.20 -10.27
CA PHE A 90 8.57 1.50 -11.11
C PHE A 90 8.61 2.01 -12.55
N VAL A 91 9.77 1.88 -13.17
CA VAL A 91 10.01 2.20 -14.59
C VAL A 91 9.91 0.92 -15.40
N TYR A 92 9.09 0.95 -16.45
CA TYR A 92 8.83 -0.19 -17.32
C TYR A 92 8.72 0.24 -18.79
N ARG A 93 8.72 -0.75 -19.69
CA ARG A 93 8.51 -0.55 -21.13
C ARG A 93 7.22 -1.26 -21.54
N PRO A 94 6.18 -0.52 -21.97
CA PRO A 94 4.97 -1.14 -22.50
C PRO A 94 5.30 -2.12 -23.63
N SER A 95 4.76 -3.33 -23.53
CA SER A 95 5.01 -4.45 -24.44
C SER A 95 3.90 -5.48 -24.29
N ILE A 96 3.19 -5.74 -25.39
CA ILE A 96 2.18 -6.81 -25.45
C ILE A 96 2.80 -8.18 -25.16
N GLU A 97 4.07 -8.38 -25.52
CA GLU A 97 4.79 -9.61 -25.19
C GLU A 97 4.98 -9.75 -23.66
N THR A 98 5.48 -8.71 -23.01
CA THR A 98 5.69 -8.72 -21.54
C THR A 98 4.36 -8.86 -20.80
N TYR A 99 3.30 -8.18 -21.26
CA TYR A 99 1.95 -8.33 -20.72
C TYR A 99 1.46 -9.79 -20.76
N ASN A 100 1.53 -10.43 -21.93
CA ASN A 100 1.11 -11.82 -22.09
C ASN A 100 1.93 -12.78 -21.24
N GLN A 101 3.25 -12.55 -21.12
CA GLN A 101 4.12 -13.34 -20.25
C GLN A 101 3.75 -13.18 -18.77
N LEU A 102 3.50 -11.95 -18.31
CA LEU A 102 3.07 -11.67 -16.94
C LEU A 102 1.72 -12.35 -16.63
N LEU A 103 0.79 -12.31 -17.58
CA LEU A 103 -0.54 -12.91 -17.43
C LEU A 103 -0.49 -14.44 -17.39
N GLN A 104 0.31 -15.05 -18.28
CA GLN A 104 0.57 -16.48 -18.24
C GLN A 104 1.23 -16.88 -16.92
N PHE A 105 2.23 -16.11 -16.47
CA PHE A 105 2.93 -16.35 -15.22
C PHE A 105 2.00 -16.25 -14.01
N ALA A 106 1.12 -15.24 -13.97
CA ALA A 106 0.11 -15.10 -12.92
C ALA A 106 -0.84 -16.30 -12.89
N THR A 107 -1.21 -16.83 -14.05
CA THR A 107 -2.06 -18.01 -14.16
C THR A 107 -1.38 -19.28 -13.66
N GLU A 108 -0.09 -19.46 -13.96
CA GLU A 108 0.67 -20.67 -13.63
C GLU A 108 1.17 -20.67 -12.18
N LYS A 109 1.71 -19.54 -11.71
CA LYS A 109 2.41 -19.45 -10.41
C LYS A 109 1.65 -18.62 -9.37
N GLY A 110 0.77 -17.72 -9.79
CA GLY A 110 0.12 -16.75 -8.90
C GLY A 110 1.11 -15.73 -8.34
N SER A 111 0.73 -15.13 -7.21
CA SER A 111 1.58 -14.23 -6.43
C SER A 111 1.81 -14.77 -5.03
N PHE A 112 3.02 -14.63 -4.47
CA PHE A 112 3.33 -15.09 -3.12
C PHE A 112 2.64 -14.24 -2.02
N ASP A 113 2.32 -12.99 -2.31
CA ASP A 113 1.61 -12.08 -1.39
C ASP A 113 0.13 -11.90 -1.78
N GLY A 114 -0.34 -12.61 -2.81
CA GLY A 114 -1.69 -12.46 -3.36
C GLY A 114 -1.94 -11.15 -4.12
N ALA A 115 -0.92 -10.30 -4.32
CA ALA A 115 -1.01 -8.98 -4.95
C ALA A 115 -0.01 -8.83 -6.12
N ASP A 116 0.08 -7.63 -6.69
CA ASP A 116 0.98 -7.34 -7.80
C ASP A 116 2.45 -7.33 -7.40
N GLN A 117 2.79 -6.89 -6.18
CA GLN A 117 4.17 -6.82 -5.73
C GLN A 117 4.84 -8.19 -5.75
N GLY A 118 4.18 -9.22 -5.20
CA GLY A 118 4.75 -10.57 -5.21
C GLY A 118 4.84 -11.18 -6.61
N LEU A 119 3.86 -10.92 -7.48
CA LEU A 119 3.88 -11.38 -8.87
C LEU A 119 5.06 -10.76 -9.62
N LEU A 120 5.18 -9.44 -9.55
CA LEU A 120 6.21 -8.67 -10.25
C LEU A 120 7.61 -9.00 -9.72
N ASN A 121 7.79 -9.15 -8.41
CA ASN A 121 9.08 -9.57 -7.85
C ASN A 121 9.49 -10.98 -8.29
N THR A 122 8.52 -11.89 -8.41
CA THR A 122 8.82 -13.25 -8.88
C THR A 122 9.14 -13.27 -10.39
N PHE A 123 8.43 -12.46 -11.18
CA PHE A 123 8.68 -12.33 -12.62
C PHE A 123 10.04 -11.66 -12.91
N PHE A 124 10.29 -10.49 -12.30
CA PHE A 124 11.53 -9.72 -12.40
C PHE A 124 12.53 -10.09 -11.28
N SER A 125 12.67 -11.38 -11.01
CA SER A 125 13.45 -11.94 -9.88
C SER A 125 14.95 -11.61 -9.86
N SER A 126 15.50 -11.10 -10.96
CA SER A 126 16.90 -10.70 -11.05
C SER A 126 17.18 -9.31 -10.46
N TRP A 127 16.14 -8.55 -10.09
CA TRP A 127 16.26 -7.15 -9.65
C TRP A 127 17.26 -6.95 -8.51
N ALA A 128 17.18 -7.80 -7.46
CA ALA A 128 18.01 -7.64 -6.27
C ALA A 128 19.52 -7.87 -6.50
N THR A 129 19.90 -8.65 -7.51
CA THR A 129 21.24 -9.23 -7.62
C THR A 129 21.99 -8.89 -8.90
N THR A 130 21.35 -8.27 -9.89
CA THR A 130 21.93 -8.15 -11.23
C THR A 130 22.50 -6.77 -11.54
N ASP A 131 21.69 -5.72 -11.42
CA ASP A 131 22.03 -4.39 -11.94
C ASP A 131 21.63 -3.29 -10.97
N MET A 132 22.62 -2.67 -10.34
CA MET A 132 22.43 -1.57 -9.39
C MET A 132 21.78 -0.34 -10.04
N SER A 133 21.90 -0.16 -11.36
CA SER A 133 21.23 0.94 -12.05
C SER A 133 19.70 0.79 -12.06
N LYS A 134 19.18 -0.41 -11.76
CA LYS A 134 17.74 -0.69 -11.61
C LYS A 134 17.21 -0.49 -10.19
N HIS A 135 18.10 -0.21 -9.24
CA HIS A 135 17.73 0.17 -7.88
C HIS A 135 17.47 1.68 -7.86
N LEU A 136 16.20 2.06 -7.86
CA LEU A 136 15.84 3.45 -7.65
C LEU A 136 16.20 3.83 -6.20
N PRO A 137 16.78 5.02 -5.97
CA PRO A 137 16.96 5.51 -4.61
C PRO A 137 15.63 5.52 -3.85
N PHE A 138 15.68 5.16 -2.56
CA PHE A 138 14.48 5.03 -1.71
C PHE A 138 13.61 6.30 -1.67
N ILE A 139 14.22 7.47 -1.87
CA ILE A 139 13.53 8.77 -1.96
C ILE A 139 12.53 8.89 -3.12
N TYR A 140 12.57 8.01 -4.12
CA TYR A 140 11.59 7.94 -5.22
C TYR A 140 10.39 7.05 -4.91
N ASN A 141 10.33 6.42 -3.73
CA ASN A 141 9.17 5.64 -3.27
C ASN A 141 9.22 5.53 -1.73
N LEU A 142 9.30 6.66 -1.03
CA LEU A 142 9.43 6.66 0.42
C LEU A 142 8.11 6.23 1.06
N SER A 143 8.11 5.09 1.74
CA SER A 143 6.97 4.67 2.59
C SER A 143 6.77 5.63 3.76
N SER A 144 5.61 6.27 3.84
CA SER A 144 5.27 7.26 4.88
C SER A 144 4.70 6.68 6.17
N THR A 145 4.49 5.36 6.24
CA THR A 145 3.89 4.71 7.40
C THR A 145 4.89 3.93 8.23
N SER A 146 4.42 3.36 9.35
CA SER A 146 5.19 2.63 10.37
C SER A 146 6.08 1.50 9.85
N VAL A 147 5.97 1.13 8.58
CA VAL A 147 6.89 0.20 7.91
C VAL A 147 8.30 0.80 7.80
N TYR A 148 8.42 2.12 7.63
CA TYR A 148 9.71 2.81 7.73
C TYR A 148 9.88 3.42 9.14
N SER A 149 10.35 2.60 10.06
CA SER A 149 10.50 2.97 11.48
C SER A 149 11.81 3.68 11.81
N TYR A 150 12.71 3.85 10.82
CA TYR A 150 14.07 4.33 11.07
C TYR A 150 14.17 5.86 11.10
N LEU A 151 13.57 6.47 12.13
CA LEU A 151 13.51 7.92 12.31
C LEU A 151 14.87 8.66 12.20
N PRO A 152 15.99 8.15 12.74
CA PRO A 152 17.30 8.77 12.51
C PRO A 152 17.68 8.92 11.04
N ALA A 153 17.43 7.89 10.21
CA ALA A 153 17.69 7.96 8.77
C ALA A 153 16.73 8.94 8.08
N PHE A 154 15.45 8.97 8.48
CA PHE A 154 14.54 10.01 7.98
C PHE A 154 15.03 11.42 8.31
N LYS A 155 15.50 11.67 9.54
CA LYS A 155 16.05 12.99 9.91
C LYS A 155 17.28 13.38 9.08
N ALA A 156 18.10 12.40 8.69
CA ALA A 156 19.30 12.62 7.88
C ALA A 156 19.00 12.80 6.39
N PHE A 157 18.05 12.04 5.84
CA PHE A 157 17.86 11.90 4.38
C PHE A 157 16.46 12.28 3.88
N GLY A 158 15.45 12.30 4.76
CA GLY A 158 14.05 12.52 4.43
C GLY A 158 13.77 13.88 3.79
N ALA A 159 14.60 14.89 4.04
CA ALA A 159 14.51 16.18 3.35
C ALA A 159 14.74 16.08 1.83
N SER A 160 15.37 15.00 1.35
CA SER A 160 15.62 14.74 -0.08
C SER A 160 14.53 13.90 -0.74
N THR A 161 13.41 13.64 -0.04
CA THR A 161 12.30 12.84 -0.56
C THR A 161 11.71 13.48 -1.81
N LYS A 162 11.53 12.67 -2.86
CA LYS A 162 10.92 13.11 -4.12
C LYS A 162 9.52 12.57 -4.31
N VAL A 163 9.25 11.35 -3.84
CA VAL A 163 7.93 10.73 -3.88
C VAL A 163 7.65 10.09 -2.54
N VAL A 164 6.45 10.36 -2.02
CA VAL A 164 5.91 9.75 -0.81
C VAL A 164 4.88 8.71 -1.20
N HIS A 165 4.90 7.55 -0.54
CA HIS A 165 3.95 6.48 -0.74
C HIS A 165 3.20 6.21 0.57
N PHE A 166 1.89 6.44 0.56
CA PHE A 166 1.01 6.29 1.72
C PHE A 166 0.56 4.83 1.89
N LEU A 167 1.53 3.94 2.15
CA LEU A 167 1.33 2.52 2.41
C LEU A 167 0.42 2.26 3.62
N GLY A 168 -0.20 1.09 3.69
CA GLY A 168 -1.07 0.71 4.81
C GLY A 168 -2.56 0.98 4.58
N SER A 169 -3.38 0.62 5.56
CA SER A 169 -4.84 0.57 5.40
C SER A 169 -5.52 1.94 5.45
N THR A 170 -4.90 2.92 6.09
CA THR A 170 -5.47 4.28 6.22
C THR A 170 -4.82 5.18 5.17
N LYS A 171 -5.57 5.47 4.11
CA LYS A 171 -5.13 6.32 3.00
C LYS A 171 -5.35 7.80 3.31
N PRO A 172 -4.69 8.74 2.60
CA PRO A 172 -4.82 10.17 2.87
C PRO A 172 -6.27 10.67 2.90
N TRP A 173 -7.10 10.19 1.98
CA TRP A 173 -8.53 10.51 1.87
C TRP A 173 -9.42 9.92 2.98
N ASN A 174 -8.89 9.05 3.83
CA ASN A 174 -9.61 8.53 5.00
C ASN A 174 -9.45 9.43 6.23
N TYR A 175 -8.50 10.36 6.22
CA TYR A 175 -8.30 11.30 7.31
C TYR A 175 -9.34 12.43 7.26
N THR A 176 -9.64 13.00 8.42
CA THR A 176 -10.39 14.27 8.48
C THR A 176 -9.39 15.41 8.45
N TYR A 177 -9.64 16.44 7.65
CA TYR A 177 -8.77 17.62 7.55
C TYR A 177 -9.52 18.90 7.94
N ASP A 178 -8.87 19.76 8.74
CA ASP A 178 -9.37 21.08 9.11
C ASP A 178 -8.77 22.15 8.18
N SER A 179 -9.57 22.70 7.28
CA SER A 179 -9.12 23.72 6.34
C SER A 179 -8.76 25.05 6.99
N ARG A 180 -9.23 25.32 8.22
CA ARG A 180 -8.89 26.55 8.95
C ARG A 180 -7.51 26.44 9.60
N THR A 181 -7.18 25.29 10.18
CA THR A 181 -5.88 25.07 10.83
C THR A 181 -4.84 24.46 9.90
N LYS A 182 -5.25 24.07 8.69
CA LYS A 182 -4.44 23.38 7.68
C LYS A 182 -3.76 22.11 8.22
N SER A 183 -4.54 21.31 8.93
CA SER A 183 -4.02 20.11 9.59
C SER A 183 -5.04 19.00 9.63
N ILE A 184 -4.58 17.75 9.54
CA ILE A 184 -5.41 16.58 9.85
C ILE A 184 -5.96 16.65 11.29
N LYS A 185 -7.23 16.27 11.48
CA LYS A 185 -7.88 16.09 12.78
C LYS A 185 -7.68 14.65 13.25
N GLY A 186 -7.19 14.48 14.47
CA GLY A 186 -6.97 13.17 15.07
C GLY A 186 -5.93 13.25 16.17
N ASN A 187 -5.68 12.13 16.85
CA ASN A 187 -4.59 12.05 17.81
C ASN A 187 -3.27 12.09 17.02
N MET A 188 -2.59 13.24 17.03
CA MET A 188 -1.25 13.40 16.42
C MET A 188 -0.22 12.46 17.06
N ASP A 189 -0.53 11.90 18.23
CA ASP A 189 0.27 10.89 18.92
C ASP A 189 -0.06 9.45 18.47
N ASP A 190 -0.86 9.25 17.41
CA ASP A 190 -1.02 7.91 16.82
C ASP A 190 0.33 7.47 16.24
N PRO A 191 0.96 6.40 16.78
CA PRO A 191 2.26 5.93 16.31
C PRO A 191 2.24 5.47 14.83
N LYS A 192 1.06 5.31 14.23
CA LYS A 192 0.90 5.02 12.80
C LYS A 192 1.14 6.25 11.91
N ILE A 193 1.02 7.46 12.45
CA ILE A 193 1.24 8.73 11.73
C ILE A 193 2.66 9.20 12.01
N VAL A 194 3.62 8.71 11.21
CA VAL A 194 5.04 9.03 11.42
C VAL A 194 5.39 10.43 10.91
N HIS A 195 4.73 10.88 9.83
CA HIS A 195 5.02 12.12 9.11
C HIS A 195 3.74 12.87 8.69
N PRO A 196 3.07 13.58 9.62
CA PRO A 196 1.83 14.31 9.32
C PRO A 196 2.01 15.43 8.29
N GLU A 197 3.24 15.93 8.10
CA GLU A 197 3.59 16.92 7.08
C GLU A 197 3.23 16.47 5.66
N PHE A 198 3.46 15.19 5.33
CA PHE A 198 3.10 14.65 4.02
C PHE A 198 1.59 14.56 3.82
N LEU A 199 0.85 14.18 4.87
CA LEU A 199 -0.62 14.15 4.83
C LEU A 199 -1.19 15.57 4.65
N ASN A 200 -0.64 16.57 5.33
CA ASN A 200 -1.08 17.95 5.18
C ASN A 200 -0.82 18.46 3.75
N MET A 201 0.34 18.17 3.16
CA MET A 201 0.64 18.54 1.76
C MET A 201 -0.32 17.86 0.76
N TRP A 202 -0.69 16.59 1.00
CA TRP A 202 -1.68 15.90 0.18
C TRP A 202 -3.05 16.59 0.24
N TRP A 203 -3.51 16.94 1.45
CA TRP A 203 -4.77 17.64 1.64
C TRP A 203 -4.76 19.07 1.08
N ASP A 204 -3.66 19.79 1.23
CA ASP A 204 -3.48 21.13 0.65
C ASP A 204 -3.65 21.07 -0.88
N THR A 205 -3.02 20.10 -1.54
CA THR A 205 -3.14 19.87 -2.99
C THR A 205 -4.57 19.48 -3.38
N TYR A 206 -5.18 18.54 -2.65
CA TYR A 206 -6.55 18.11 -2.91
C TYR A 206 -7.53 19.29 -2.82
N ILE A 207 -7.43 20.12 -1.78
CA ILE A 207 -8.34 21.25 -1.57
C ILE A 207 -8.11 22.36 -2.58
N ALA A 208 -6.85 22.66 -2.91
CA ALA A 208 -6.52 23.74 -3.83
C ALA A 208 -6.90 23.38 -5.28
N ASP A 209 -6.59 22.16 -5.71
CA ASP A 209 -6.54 21.82 -7.15
C ASP A 209 -7.59 20.79 -7.56
N VAL A 210 -7.99 19.87 -6.68
CA VAL A 210 -8.89 18.74 -7.03
C VAL A 210 -10.34 19.02 -6.63
N LEU A 211 -10.57 19.51 -5.41
CA LEU A 211 -11.90 19.78 -4.88
C LEU A 211 -12.70 20.76 -5.76
N PRO A 212 -12.14 21.88 -6.26
CA PRO A 212 -12.88 22.78 -7.14
C PRO A 212 -13.32 22.10 -8.45
N LEU A 213 -12.51 21.18 -8.98
CA LEU A 213 -12.88 20.41 -10.18
C LEU A 213 -14.04 19.45 -9.90
N LEU A 214 -14.06 18.82 -8.73
CA LEU A 214 -15.16 17.94 -8.30
C LEU A 214 -16.47 18.73 -8.08
N GLU A 215 -16.38 19.90 -7.45
CA GLU A 215 -17.52 20.81 -7.23
C GLU A 215 -18.10 21.33 -8.55
N GLN A 216 -17.25 21.76 -9.49
CA GLN A 216 -17.67 22.21 -10.82
C GLN A 216 -18.46 21.13 -11.59
N HIS A 217 -18.13 19.85 -11.38
CA HIS A 217 -18.81 18.74 -12.02
C HIS A 217 -20.00 18.20 -11.21
N GLY A 218 -20.38 18.88 -10.13
CA GLY A 218 -21.50 18.53 -9.26
C GLY A 218 -21.31 17.21 -8.52
N ILE A 219 -20.07 16.72 -8.41
CA ILE A 219 -19.73 15.50 -7.67
C ILE A 219 -19.78 15.78 -6.17
N VAL A 220 -19.34 16.99 -5.77
CA VAL A 220 -19.42 17.49 -4.40
C VAL A 220 -20.36 18.71 -4.39
N LYS A 221 -21.30 18.77 -3.44
CA LYS A 221 -22.20 19.92 -3.26
C LYS A 221 -21.61 20.87 -2.20
N GLU A 222 -21.68 22.18 -2.46
CA GLU A 222 -21.14 23.32 -1.69
C GLU A 222 -21.50 23.41 -0.18
N THR A 223 -22.24 22.45 0.40
CA THR A 223 -22.80 22.57 1.76
C THR A 223 -22.34 21.52 2.76
N THR A 224 -21.21 20.85 2.50
CA THR A 224 -20.60 19.98 3.50
C THR A 224 -19.14 20.33 3.62
N THR A 225 -18.73 20.87 4.77
CA THR A 225 -17.35 20.74 5.25
C THR A 225 -16.90 19.33 4.91
N GLY A 226 -15.80 19.18 4.16
CA GLY A 226 -15.38 18.00 3.38
C GLY A 226 -15.15 16.69 4.14
N VAL A 227 -16.09 16.30 5.01
CA VAL A 227 -15.90 15.37 6.13
C VAL A 227 -16.66 14.06 5.92
N ASN A 228 -17.76 14.04 5.15
CA ASN A 228 -18.64 12.86 5.11
C ASN A 228 -18.81 12.17 3.74
N MET A 229 -18.24 12.70 2.64
CA MET A 229 -18.48 12.14 1.30
C MET A 229 -17.35 11.27 0.74
N LEU A 230 -16.09 11.48 1.10
CA LEU A 230 -15.00 10.62 0.60
C LEU A 230 -15.14 9.20 1.14
N SER A 231 -15.58 9.02 2.39
CA SER A 231 -15.95 7.69 2.90
C SER A 231 -17.09 7.09 2.06
N GLY A 232 -18.18 7.82 1.81
CA GLY A 232 -19.33 7.34 1.03
C GLY A 232 -19.03 6.99 -0.45
N LEU A 233 -18.15 7.76 -1.11
CA LEU A 233 -17.71 7.49 -2.48
C LEU A 233 -16.78 6.28 -2.57
N VAL A 234 -15.87 6.11 -1.59
CA VAL A 234 -15.03 4.92 -1.46
C VAL A 234 -15.90 3.69 -1.18
N TYR A 235 -16.91 3.80 -0.31
CA TYR A 235 -17.90 2.74 -0.06
C TYR A 235 -18.65 2.34 -1.34
N THR A 236 -19.04 3.30 -2.17
CA THR A 236 -19.77 3.03 -3.41
C THR A 236 -18.88 2.38 -4.49
N LEU A 237 -17.61 2.78 -4.57
CA LEU A 237 -16.63 2.19 -5.50
C LEU A 237 -16.18 0.78 -5.05
N ALA A 238 -15.98 0.56 -3.75
CA ALA A 238 -15.65 -0.76 -3.20
C ALA A 238 -16.78 -1.79 -3.45
N PHE A 239 -18.04 -1.35 -3.37
CA PHE A 239 -19.20 -2.20 -3.66
C PHE A 239 -19.34 -2.53 -5.15
N SER A 240 -18.90 -1.62 -6.03
CA SER A 240 -18.93 -1.80 -7.49
C SER A 240 -17.82 -2.74 -7.99
N CYS A 241 -16.74 -2.90 -7.22
CA CYS A 241 -15.58 -3.72 -7.55
C CYS A 241 -15.56 -5.10 -6.85
N GLY A 242 -16.67 -5.54 -6.24
CA GLY A 242 -16.81 -6.92 -5.75
C GLY A 242 -16.03 -7.24 -4.46
N PHE A 243 -15.63 -6.25 -3.67
CA PHE A 243 -15.01 -6.50 -2.37
C PHE A 243 -16.07 -6.89 -1.31
N CYS A 244 -16.20 -8.21 -1.15
CA CYS A 244 -16.68 -8.97 0.02
C CYS A 244 -18.12 -8.71 0.54
N ARG A 245 -18.90 -9.81 0.61
CA ARG A 245 -20.12 -9.88 1.42
C ARG A 245 -19.72 -9.95 2.90
N GLU A 246 -20.40 -9.14 3.71
CA GLU A 246 -20.24 -8.98 5.16
C GLU A 246 -20.47 -10.26 5.99
N ALA A 247 -20.86 -11.38 5.38
CA ALA A 247 -21.39 -12.56 6.07
C ALA A 247 -20.42 -13.73 6.30
N GLU A 248 -19.18 -13.72 5.79
CA GLU A 248 -18.28 -14.90 5.88
C GLU A 248 -17.12 -14.77 6.90
N VAL A 249 -17.01 -13.66 7.64
CA VAL A 249 -15.94 -13.48 8.64
C VAL A 249 -16.38 -13.88 10.06
N THR A 250 -17.67 -14.09 10.29
CA THR A 250 -18.22 -14.26 11.66
C THR A 250 -18.41 -15.70 12.11
N GLU A 251 -18.17 -16.70 11.25
CA GLU A 251 -18.50 -18.11 11.56
C GLU A 251 -17.27 -19.02 11.79
N ALA A 252 -16.05 -18.46 11.79
CA ALA A 252 -14.81 -19.23 12.02
C ALA A 252 -14.23 -19.09 13.45
N VAL A 253 -14.82 -18.27 14.33
CA VAL A 253 -14.23 -17.96 15.66
C VAL A 253 -15.11 -18.43 16.84
N SER A 254 -16.26 -19.07 16.59
CA SER A 254 -17.21 -19.45 17.65
C SER A 254 -17.06 -20.87 18.21
N HIS A 255 -16.08 -21.66 17.78
CA HIS A 255 -15.89 -23.01 18.29
C HIS A 255 -14.43 -23.28 18.64
N LEU A 256 -14.06 -23.02 19.90
CA LEU A 256 -13.13 -23.81 20.73
C LEU A 256 -12.91 -23.08 22.06
N SER A 257 -13.83 -23.27 23.00
CA SER A 257 -13.65 -22.93 24.40
C SER A 257 -13.19 -24.17 25.16
N VAL A 258 -11.92 -24.19 25.57
CA VAL A 258 -11.45 -25.06 26.67
C VAL A 258 -10.41 -24.26 27.45
N SER A 259 -10.73 -23.90 28.69
CA SER A 259 -9.76 -23.38 29.65
C SER A 259 -9.17 -24.53 30.46
N PRO A 260 -7.85 -24.74 30.46
CA PRO A 260 -7.20 -25.47 31.53
C PRO A 260 -6.72 -24.47 32.60
N VAL A 261 -7.09 -24.72 33.84
CA VAL A 261 -6.44 -24.12 35.01
C VAL A 261 -5.02 -24.72 35.06
N LEU A 262 -3.97 -23.89 34.93
CA LEU A 262 -2.58 -24.33 35.08
C LEU A 262 -2.01 -24.00 36.47
N PRO A 263 -1.06 -24.81 36.99
CA PRO A 263 -0.46 -24.63 38.30
C PRO A 263 0.45 -23.39 38.34
N THR A 264 0.66 -22.84 39.53
CA THR A 264 1.67 -21.79 39.78
C THR A 264 3.08 -22.34 39.55
N GLU A 265 3.65 -22.05 38.39
CA GLU A 265 5.04 -22.39 38.03
C GLU A 265 6.05 -21.53 38.78
N SER A 266 7.21 -22.12 39.09
CA SER A 266 8.32 -21.41 39.71
C SER A 266 9.06 -20.53 38.69
N SER A 267 9.78 -19.51 39.18
CA SER A 267 10.56 -18.61 38.31
C SER A 267 11.71 -19.30 37.57
N GLU A 268 12.20 -20.43 38.08
CA GLU A 268 13.32 -21.18 37.51
C GLU A 268 12.85 -22.01 36.32
N GLU A 269 11.75 -22.74 36.46
CA GLU A 269 11.12 -23.51 35.37
C GLU A 269 10.67 -22.61 34.22
N ARG A 270 10.14 -21.42 34.54
CA ARG A 270 9.77 -20.43 33.53
C ARG A 270 10.98 -19.95 32.71
N LYS A 271 12.16 -19.80 33.35
CA LYS A 271 13.38 -19.38 32.67
C LYS A 271 13.90 -20.46 31.72
N GLU A 272 13.88 -21.73 32.13
CA GLU A 272 14.32 -22.84 31.27
C GLU A 272 13.48 -22.94 29.99
N ARG A 273 12.16 -22.71 30.08
CA ARG A 273 11.31 -22.68 28.87
C ARG A 273 11.66 -21.57 27.90
N TRP A 274 12.02 -20.39 28.42
CA TRP A 274 12.50 -19.28 27.59
C TRP A 274 13.76 -19.67 26.83
N GLU A 275 14.70 -20.31 27.50
CA GLU A 275 15.96 -20.77 26.90
C GLU A 275 15.75 -21.89 25.85
N GLN A 276 14.66 -22.64 25.97
CA GLN A 276 14.25 -23.69 25.03
C GLN A 276 13.30 -23.21 23.92
N GLY A 277 12.97 -21.90 23.86
CA GLY A 277 12.07 -21.34 22.85
C GLY A 277 10.59 -21.67 23.05
N GLN A 278 10.19 -22.06 24.27
CA GLN A 278 8.81 -22.42 24.64
C GLN A 278 8.19 -21.36 25.58
N ALA A 279 8.41 -20.08 25.30
CA ALA A 279 7.82 -19.01 26.10
C ALA A 279 6.29 -18.93 25.89
N ASP A 280 5.55 -18.58 26.95
CA ASP A 280 4.09 -18.45 26.91
C ASP A 280 3.68 -17.06 26.39
N TYR A 281 3.81 -16.86 25.07
CA TYR A 281 3.58 -15.58 24.41
C TYR A 281 2.14 -15.05 24.54
N MET A 282 1.17 -15.89 24.91
CA MET A 282 -0.23 -15.51 25.05
C MET A 282 -0.70 -15.37 26.51
N GLY A 283 0.14 -15.74 27.48
CA GLY A 283 -0.17 -15.64 28.91
C GLY A 283 0.88 -14.85 29.68
N VAL A 284 1.62 -15.53 30.55
CA VAL A 284 2.50 -14.88 31.54
C VAL A 284 3.73 -14.22 30.90
N ASP A 285 4.13 -14.66 29.70
CA ASP A 285 5.22 -14.09 28.90
C ASP A 285 4.73 -13.20 27.76
N SER A 286 3.46 -12.78 27.81
CA SER A 286 2.88 -11.87 26.81
C SER A 286 3.60 -10.52 26.77
N PHE A 287 3.58 -9.92 25.57
CA PHE A 287 4.21 -8.62 25.31
C PHE A 287 3.73 -7.54 26.26
N ASP A 288 2.43 -7.51 26.59
CA ASP A 288 1.85 -6.51 27.49
C ASP A 288 2.44 -6.59 28.90
N ASN A 289 2.69 -7.81 29.40
CA ASN A 289 3.32 -8.02 30.71
C ASN A 289 4.80 -7.62 30.71
N ILE A 290 5.52 -7.92 29.63
CA ILE A 290 6.93 -7.53 29.46
C ILE A 290 7.04 -6.00 29.39
N LYS A 291 6.21 -5.37 28.57
CA LYS A 291 6.17 -3.91 28.42
C LYS A 291 5.87 -3.21 29.74
N LYS A 292 4.83 -3.67 30.46
CA LYS A 292 4.48 -3.13 31.78
C LYS A 292 5.64 -3.22 32.79
N LYS A 293 6.43 -4.30 32.76
CA LYS A 293 7.59 -4.46 33.63
C LYS A 293 8.75 -3.54 33.23
N LEU A 294 9.03 -3.40 31.93
CA LEU A 294 10.03 -2.46 31.42
C LEU A 294 9.69 -1.01 31.77
N ASP A 295 8.43 -0.62 31.60
CA ASP A 295 7.93 0.72 31.95
C ASP A 295 8.10 1.03 33.45
N THR A 296 8.07 0.00 34.31
CA THR A 296 8.30 0.16 35.75
C THR A 296 9.80 0.35 36.09
N TYR A 297 10.71 -0.16 35.27
CA TYR A 297 12.16 -0.03 35.47
C TYR A 297 12.76 1.23 34.83
N LEU A 298 12.05 1.84 33.88
CA LEU A 298 12.50 2.99 33.09
C LEU A 298 11.97 4.34 33.60
N GLN A 299 11.34 4.37 34.78
CA GLN A 299 11.04 5.58 35.56
C GLN A 299 12.20 5.92 36.51
#